data_AF-A0AA88R9Y6-F1
#
_entry.id   AF-A0AA88R9Y6-F1
#
_cell.length_a   1.000
_cell.length_b   1.000
_cell.length_c   1.000
_cell.angle_alpha   90.00
_cell.angle_beta   90.00
_cell.angle_gamma   90.00
#
_symmetry.space_group_name_H-M   'P 1'
#
loop_
_entity.id
_entity.type
_entity.pdbx_description
1 polymer ?
#
loop_
_entity_poly.entity_id
_entity_poly.type
_entity_poly.pdbx_seq_one_letter_code
_entity_poly.pdbx_strand_id
1 'polypeptide(L)'
;MGPYCWQEIDLEDWSYRSNSDNIDRMLRMLITRSSGSLRKLCVSGLQNDPIFLFIAEHSRSLKTLQLPRSNMSDSIVEQMAGRLSSITFLDLSYCTKIGPRAFEAIGKHCKLLAGLCWNMHPLDMGDEISQDDEAHAIATTMPKLKHLEMAYLCLDTASVVEIILSCPELEYLDLRGCWAVKLDDKYFKAKFSKLRILGPQVMDHFERNDWEDCSDYSDSLYDYESLDGMWDDEDRLGGLELRFYEGFGEDSGYGWPPSP
;
A
#
# COMPACT_ATOMS: atom_id res chain seq x y z
N MET A 1 16.82 -14.66 -24.42
CA MET A 1 16.89 -14.77 -22.95
C MET A 1 16.07 -15.96 -22.52
N GLY A 2 16.59 -16.81 -21.62
CA GLY A 2 15.89 -18.00 -21.13
C GLY A 2 14.86 -17.69 -20.04
N PRO A 3 14.04 -18.66 -19.61
CA PRO A 3 12.94 -18.45 -18.66
C PRO A 3 13.42 -17.99 -17.26
N TYR A 4 14.68 -18.31 -16.90
CA TYR A 4 15.28 -17.92 -15.64
C TYR A 4 15.56 -16.43 -15.47
N CYS A 5 15.55 -15.66 -16.58
CA CYS A 5 15.76 -14.21 -16.55
C CYS A 5 14.54 -13.44 -16.02
N TRP A 6 13.39 -14.09 -15.87
CA TRP A 6 12.12 -13.46 -15.48
C TRP A 6 11.52 -14.13 -14.23
N GLN A 7 12.37 -14.51 -13.27
CA GLN A 7 11.91 -15.05 -11.99
C GLN A 7 11.38 -13.96 -11.06
N GLU A 8 11.85 -12.74 -11.23
CA GLU A 8 11.45 -11.59 -10.43
C GLU A 8 11.07 -10.47 -11.40
N ILE A 9 9.83 -10.01 -11.27
CA ILE A 9 9.28 -8.91 -12.07
C ILE A 9 8.85 -7.85 -11.08
N ASP A 10 9.50 -6.69 -11.15
CA ASP A 10 9.18 -5.53 -10.32
C ASP A 10 8.81 -4.37 -11.24
N LEU A 11 7.54 -3.97 -11.20
CA LEU A 11 6.95 -2.94 -12.04
C LEU A 11 6.23 -1.89 -11.19
N GLU A 12 6.39 -1.87 -9.87
CA GLU A 12 5.57 -1.05 -8.97
C GLU A 12 5.61 0.44 -9.36
N ASP A 13 6.80 1.04 -9.40
CA ASP A 13 7.00 2.45 -9.77
C ASP A 13 6.52 2.78 -11.18
N TRP A 14 6.79 1.87 -12.13
CA TRP A 14 6.41 2.06 -13.53
C TRP A 14 4.89 1.99 -13.72
N SER A 15 4.25 1.01 -13.07
CA SER A 15 2.81 0.77 -13.14
C SER A 15 2.02 1.93 -12.52
N TYR A 16 2.54 2.54 -11.46
CA TYR A 16 1.92 3.71 -10.84
C TYR A 16 1.75 4.90 -11.81
N ARG A 17 2.67 5.05 -12.77
CA ARG A 17 2.67 6.14 -13.76
C ARG A 17 2.08 5.74 -15.11
N SER A 18 1.60 4.50 -15.23
CA SER A 18 1.15 3.91 -16.48
C SER A 18 -0.36 3.73 -16.51
N ASN A 19 -0.94 3.74 -17.69
CA ASN A 19 -2.35 3.36 -17.85
C ASN A 19 -2.53 1.84 -17.73
N SER A 20 -3.74 1.41 -17.37
CA SER A 20 -4.09 0.00 -17.12
C SER A 20 -3.79 -0.92 -18.32
N ASP A 21 -4.09 -0.47 -19.54
CA ASP A 21 -3.94 -1.29 -20.74
C ASP A 21 -2.47 -1.62 -21.03
N ASN A 22 -1.58 -0.64 -20.81
CA ASN A 22 -0.14 -0.84 -20.93
C ASN A 22 0.38 -1.80 -19.86
N ILE A 23 -0.12 -1.70 -18.63
CA ILE A 23 0.26 -2.59 -17.52
C ILE A 23 -0.16 -4.02 -17.86
N ASP A 24 -1.41 -4.22 -18.27
CA ASP A 24 -1.94 -5.54 -18.66
C ASP A 24 -1.12 -6.18 -19.79
N ARG A 25 -0.80 -5.41 -20.83
CA ARG A 25 0.02 -5.90 -21.96
C ARG A 25 1.43 -6.28 -21.51
N MET A 26 2.05 -5.44 -20.69
CA MET A 26 3.39 -5.66 -20.17
C MET A 26 3.43 -6.91 -19.28
N LEU A 27 2.51 -7.02 -18.34
CA LEU A 27 2.41 -8.17 -17.44
C LEU A 27 2.23 -9.48 -18.21
N ARG A 28 1.30 -9.53 -19.16
CA ARG A 28 1.08 -10.72 -20.00
C ARG A 28 2.36 -11.14 -20.70
N MET A 29 3.04 -10.19 -21.32
CA MET A 29 4.29 -10.45 -22.03
C MET A 29 5.40 -10.98 -21.09
N LEU A 30 5.61 -10.38 -19.93
CA LEU A 30 6.70 -10.75 -19.02
C LEU A 30 6.43 -12.07 -18.28
N ILE A 31 5.19 -12.29 -17.82
CA ILE A 31 4.79 -13.53 -17.16
C ILE A 31 4.88 -14.71 -18.14
N THR A 32 4.45 -14.54 -19.40
CA THR A 32 4.62 -15.58 -20.43
C THR A 32 6.09 -15.91 -20.65
N ARG A 33 6.99 -14.92 -20.64
CA ARG A 33 8.44 -15.16 -20.77
C ARG A 33 9.03 -15.92 -19.58
N SER A 34 8.47 -15.74 -18.38
CA SER A 34 8.86 -16.49 -17.20
C SER A 34 8.60 -18.00 -17.30
N SER A 35 7.69 -18.42 -18.20
CA SER A 35 7.40 -19.83 -18.47
C SER A 35 7.14 -20.67 -17.20
N GLY A 36 6.38 -20.10 -16.25
CA GLY A 36 6.05 -20.75 -14.97
C GLY A 36 7.12 -20.69 -13.87
N SER A 37 8.24 -20.01 -14.13
CA SER A 37 9.35 -19.85 -13.17
C SER A 37 9.23 -18.61 -12.29
N LEU A 38 8.13 -17.86 -12.38
CA LEU A 38 7.95 -16.60 -11.66
C LEU A 38 7.90 -16.84 -10.16
N ARG A 39 8.72 -16.10 -9.41
CA ARG A 39 8.88 -16.18 -7.95
C ARG A 39 8.47 -14.90 -7.25
N LYS A 40 8.72 -13.73 -7.84
CA LYS A 40 8.32 -12.42 -7.31
C LYS A 40 7.61 -11.62 -8.40
N LEU A 41 6.46 -11.04 -8.06
CA LEU A 41 5.73 -10.09 -8.88
C LEU A 41 5.31 -8.89 -8.04
N CYS A 42 5.72 -7.70 -8.44
CA CYS A 42 5.30 -6.43 -7.83
C CYS A 42 4.72 -5.53 -8.92
N VAL A 43 3.47 -5.13 -8.75
CA VAL A 43 2.76 -4.27 -9.70
C VAL A 43 1.62 -3.56 -8.97
N SER A 44 1.43 -2.26 -9.22
CA SER A 44 0.38 -1.47 -8.60
C SER A 44 -0.77 -1.22 -9.59
N GLY A 45 -1.96 -1.00 -9.07
CA GLY A 45 -3.05 -0.38 -9.83
C GLY A 45 -3.75 -1.28 -10.84
N LEU A 46 -3.76 -2.61 -10.66
CA LEU A 46 -4.48 -3.51 -11.56
C LEU A 46 -5.99 -3.32 -11.43
N GLN A 47 -6.69 -3.16 -12.56
CA GLN A 47 -8.12 -2.79 -12.56
C GLN A 47 -9.07 -3.90 -13.03
N ASN A 48 -8.57 -5.03 -13.52
CA ASN A 48 -9.34 -5.97 -14.33
C ASN A 48 -9.25 -7.43 -13.85
N ASP A 49 -10.39 -8.09 -13.66
CA ASP A 49 -10.46 -9.48 -13.18
C ASP A 49 -9.63 -10.52 -14.00
N PRO A 50 -9.66 -10.49 -15.35
CA PRO A 50 -8.90 -11.41 -16.18
C PRO A 50 -7.38 -11.31 -16.03
N ILE A 51 -6.82 -10.17 -15.57
CA ILE A 51 -5.36 -10.10 -15.33
C ILE A 51 -4.99 -10.83 -14.04
N PHE A 52 -5.81 -10.78 -12.99
CA PHE A 52 -5.59 -11.53 -11.75
C PHE A 52 -5.65 -13.05 -11.98
N LEU A 53 -6.64 -13.51 -12.74
CA LEU A 53 -6.74 -14.93 -13.14
C LEU A 53 -5.53 -15.36 -13.96
N PHE A 54 -5.10 -14.53 -14.92
CA PHE A 54 -3.94 -14.81 -15.74
C PHE A 54 -2.66 -14.95 -14.89
N ILE A 55 -2.43 -14.07 -13.91
CA ILE A 55 -1.31 -14.17 -12.95
C ILE A 55 -1.37 -15.51 -12.23
N ALA A 56 -2.54 -15.87 -11.68
CA ALA A 56 -2.72 -17.10 -10.91
C ALA A 56 -2.47 -18.38 -11.73
N GLU A 57 -2.88 -18.41 -13.00
CA GLU A 57 -2.71 -19.56 -13.88
C GLU A 57 -1.25 -19.83 -14.28
N HIS A 58 -0.46 -18.77 -14.38
CA HIS A 58 0.90 -18.81 -14.92
C HIS A 58 2.00 -18.71 -13.85
N SER A 59 1.64 -18.54 -12.58
CA SER A 59 2.59 -18.23 -11.50
C SER A 59 2.52 -19.24 -10.35
N ARG A 60 2.51 -20.55 -10.64
CA ARG A 60 2.46 -21.62 -9.61
C ARG A 60 3.68 -21.62 -8.68
N SER A 61 4.79 -21.03 -9.10
CA SER A 61 6.05 -20.95 -8.35
C SER A 61 6.18 -19.66 -7.54
N LEU A 62 5.14 -18.81 -7.52
CA LEU A 62 5.16 -17.47 -6.96
C LEU A 62 5.24 -17.51 -5.44
N LYS A 63 6.24 -16.84 -4.88
CA LYS A 63 6.47 -16.72 -3.44
C LYS A 63 6.11 -15.34 -2.91
N THR A 64 6.32 -14.30 -3.72
CA THR A 64 6.06 -12.91 -3.35
C THR A 64 5.13 -12.31 -4.38
N LEU A 65 3.97 -11.82 -3.92
CA LEU A 65 3.00 -11.12 -4.75
C LEU A 65 2.65 -9.79 -4.08
N GLN A 66 2.93 -8.68 -4.75
CA GLN A 66 2.57 -7.34 -4.28
C GLN A 66 1.68 -6.68 -5.32
N LEU A 67 0.44 -6.37 -4.91
CA LEU A 67 -0.61 -5.82 -5.76
C LEU A 67 -1.24 -4.54 -5.17
N PRO A 68 -0.45 -3.56 -4.69
CA PRO A 68 -1.04 -2.39 -4.03
C PRO A 68 -1.94 -1.58 -4.97
N ARG A 69 -3.01 -0.98 -4.43
CA ARG A 69 -4.02 -0.18 -5.17
C ARG A 69 -4.75 -0.95 -6.27
N SER A 70 -4.79 -2.27 -6.17
CA SER A 70 -5.46 -3.11 -7.16
C SER A 70 -6.93 -3.31 -6.82
N ASN A 71 -7.78 -3.31 -7.84
CA ASN A 71 -9.23 -3.43 -7.73
C ASN A 71 -9.65 -4.91 -7.66
N MET A 72 -9.29 -5.60 -6.57
CA MET A 72 -9.62 -7.01 -6.35
C MET A 72 -10.84 -7.17 -5.44
N SER A 73 -11.79 -8.02 -5.86
CA SER A 73 -12.96 -8.41 -5.05
C SER A 73 -12.76 -9.75 -4.34
N ASP A 74 -13.61 -10.06 -3.35
CA ASP A 74 -13.66 -11.40 -2.75
C ASP A 74 -13.80 -12.51 -3.78
N SER A 75 -14.68 -12.32 -4.77
CA SER A 75 -15.00 -13.37 -5.74
C SER A 75 -13.79 -13.74 -6.62
N ILE A 76 -12.97 -12.75 -6.99
CA ILE A 76 -11.78 -13.03 -7.80
C ILE A 76 -10.70 -13.71 -6.94
N VAL A 77 -10.55 -13.30 -5.68
CA VAL A 77 -9.61 -13.91 -4.72
C VAL A 77 -9.97 -15.37 -4.47
N GLU A 78 -11.25 -15.68 -4.21
CA GLU A 78 -11.73 -17.05 -3.99
C GLU A 78 -11.42 -17.97 -5.18
N GLN A 79 -11.53 -17.48 -6.41
CA GLN A 79 -11.22 -18.26 -7.63
C GLN A 79 -9.72 -18.54 -7.79
N MET A 80 -8.86 -17.62 -7.36
CA MET A 80 -7.42 -17.71 -7.62
C MET A 80 -6.59 -18.25 -6.44
N ALA A 81 -7.07 -18.12 -5.19
CA ALA A 81 -6.30 -18.42 -3.98
C ALA A 81 -5.70 -19.84 -4.00
N GLY A 82 -6.45 -20.84 -4.48
CA GLY A 82 -5.98 -22.22 -4.60
C GLY A 82 -4.74 -22.41 -5.50
N ARG A 83 -4.53 -21.53 -6.48
CA ARG A 83 -3.39 -21.57 -7.41
C ARG A 83 -2.15 -20.88 -6.86
N LEU A 84 -2.31 -20.09 -5.80
CA LEU A 84 -1.28 -19.27 -5.17
C LEU A 84 -0.75 -19.89 -3.85
N SER A 85 -0.89 -21.20 -3.69
CA SER A 85 -0.54 -21.92 -2.46
C SER A 85 0.94 -21.87 -2.06
N SER A 86 1.82 -21.45 -2.98
CA SER A 86 3.26 -21.28 -2.75
C SER A 86 3.65 -19.88 -2.23
N ILE A 87 2.70 -18.95 -2.11
CA ILE A 87 2.97 -17.59 -1.62
C ILE A 87 3.41 -17.63 -0.16
N THR A 88 4.49 -16.90 0.11
CA THR A 88 5.05 -16.63 1.44
C THR A 88 4.87 -15.18 1.86
N PHE A 89 4.74 -14.25 0.91
CA PHE A 89 4.51 -12.83 1.18
C PHE A 89 3.47 -12.26 0.22
N LEU A 90 2.46 -11.58 0.78
CA LEU A 90 1.36 -10.96 0.04
C LEU A 90 1.18 -9.51 0.48
N ASP A 91 1.11 -8.60 -0.48
CA ASP A 91 0.78 -7.19 -0.23
C ASP A 91 -0.45 -6.78 -1.04
N LEU A 92 -1.47 -6.34 -0.31
CA LEU A 92 -2.77 -5.90 -0.80
C LEU A 92 -3.09 -4.49 -0.29
N SER A 93 -2.07 -3.70 0.02
CA SER A 93 -2.26 -2.34 0.53
C SER A 93 -3.08 -1.50 -0.46
N TYR A 94 -3.99 -0.68 0.05
CA TYR A 94 -4.89 0.19 -0.71
C TYR A 94 -5.89 -0.56 -1.63
N CYS A 95 -6.15 -1.85 -1.37
CA CYS A 95 -7.18 -2.61 -2.06
C CYS A 95 -8.51 -2.53 -1.29
N THR A 96 -9.37 -1.55 -1.64
CA THR A 96 -10.58 -1.20 -0.87
C THR A 96 -11.76 -2.16 -1.02
N LYS A 97 -11.71 -3.12 -1.94
CA LYS A 97 -12.82 -4.06 -2.22
C LYS A 97 -12.60 -5.47 -1.67
N ILE A 98 -11.52 -5.67 -0.92
CA ILE A 98 -11.18 -6.94 -0.28
C ILE A 98 -11.87 -6.99 1.08
N GLY A 99 -12.68 -8.01 1.30
CA GLY A 99 -13.39 -8.26 2.55
C GLY A 99 -12.98 -9.58 3.21
N PRO A 100 -13.75 -10.05 4.20
CA PRO A 100 -13.35 -11.18 5.06
C PRO A 100 -13.25 -12.49 4.27
N ARG A 101 -14.10 -12.70 3.26
CA ARG A 101 -14.07 -13.93 2.45
C ARG A 101 -12.80 -14.06 1.63
N ALA A 102 -12.25 -12.95 1.14
CA ALA A 102 -10.96 -12.95 0.47
C ALA A 102 -9.85 -13.43 1.42
N PHE A 103 -9.78 -12.88 2.63
CA PHE A 103 -8.80 -13.30 3.63
C PHE A 103 -8.98 -14.75 4.06
N GLU A 104 -10.22 -15.22 4.25
CA GLU A 104 -10.48 -16.62 4.52
C GLU A 104 -9.97 -17.53 3.39
N ALA A 105 -10.22 -17.18 2.12
CA ALA A 105 -9.76 -17.95 0.98
C ALA A 105 -8.23 -17.97 0.91
N ILE A 106 -7.58 -16.80 1.08
CA ILE A 106 -6.13 -16.68 1.14
C ILE A 106 -5.59 -17.59 2.25
N GLY A 107 -6.11 -17.50 3.48
CA GLY A 107 -5.61 -18.27 4.60
C GLY A 107 -5.90 -19.76 4.49
N LYS A 108 -7.02 -20.16 3.86
CA LYS A 108 -7.35 -21.57 3.57
C LYS A 108 -6.40 -22.19 2.54
N HIS A 109 -5.93 -21.43 1.55
CA HIS A 109 -5.13 -21.98 0.44
C HIS A 109 -3.62 -21.68 0.53
N CYS A 110 -3.23 -20.52 1.05
CA CYS A 110 -1.84 -20.06 1.12
C CYS A 110 -1.20 -20.41 2.47
N LYS A 111 -1.05 -21.71 2.75
CA LYS A 111 -0.56 -22.21 4.06
C LYS A 111 0.92 -21.91 4.37
N LEU A 112 1.65 -21.35 3.40
CA LEU A 112 3.03 -20.90 3.55
C LEU A 112 3.15 -19.39 3.79
N LEU A 113 2.02 -18.66 3.83
CA LEU A 113 2.02 -17.22 4.02
C LEU A 113 2.61 -16.87 5.39
N ALA A 114 3.69 -16.09 5.36
CA ALA A 114 4.42 -15.62 6.53
C ALA A 114 4.39 -14.10 6.65
N GLY A 115 4.17 -13.37 5.55
CA GLY A 115 4.01 -11.92 5.55
C GLY A 115 2.74 -11.47 4.82
N LEU A 116 1.98 -10.59 5.45
CA LEU A 116 0.80 -9.96 4.86
C LEU A 116 0.84 -8.44 5.12
N CYS A 117 0.69 -7.65 4.06
CA CYS A 117 0.49 -6.21 4.15
C CYS A 117 -0.91 -5.84 3.64
N TRP A 118 -1.69 -5.17 4.48
CA TRP A 118 -3.01 -4.65 4.16
C TRP A 118 -3.22 -3.30 4.84
N ASN A 119 -2.50 -2.29 4.32
CA ASN A 119 -2.58 -0.92 4.80
C ASN A 119 -3.60 -0.13 3.97
N MET A 120 -4.33 0.81 4.56
CA MET A 120 -5.23 1.72 3.82
C MET A 120 -4.75 3.16 3.82
N HIS A 121 -5.31 3.98 2.94
CA HIS A 121 -5.07 5.42 2.99
C HIS A 121 -5.99 6.05 4.04
N PRO A 122 -5.55 7.04 4.84
CA PRO A 122 -6.40 7.71 5.82
C PRO A 122 -7.69 8.31 5.22
N LEU A 123 -7.65 8.70 3.95
CA LEU A 123 -8.80 9.26 3.22
C LEU A 123 -9.79 8.18 2.72
N ASP A 124 -9.35 6.92 2.63
CA ASP A 124 -10.20 5.81 2.19
C ASP A 124 -11.06 5.25 3.34
N MET A 125 -10.92 5.80 4.55
CA MET A 125 -11.75 5.52 5.74
C MET A 125 -13.17 6.12 5.64
N GLY A 126 -13.68 6.30 4.42
CA GLY A 126 -15.00 6.87 4.15
C GLY A 126 -16.09 5.91 4.60
N ASP A 127 -16.95 6.40 5.50
CA ASP A 127 -17.85 5.65 6.39
C ASP A 127 -17.09 4.69 7.33
N GLU A 128 -17.36 4.75 8.64
CA GLU A 128 -16.73 3.95 9.71
C GLU A 128 -17.04 2.43 9.59
N ILE A 129 -16.71 1.82 8.46
CA ILE A 129 -16.83 0.39 8.24
C ILE A 129 -15.69 -0.24 9.04
N SER A 130 -16.06 -1.00 10.07
CA SER A 130 -15.12 -1.81 10.84
C SER A 130 -14.49 -2.88 9.95
N GLN A 131 -13.19 -3.14 10.15
CA GLN A 131 -12.46 -4.25 9.54
C GLN A 131 -12.21 -5.42 10.52
N ASP A 132 -13.04 -5.53 11.55
CA ASP A 132 -12.92 -6.57 12.59
C ASP A 132 -13.18 -7.97 12.01
N ASP A 133 -14.09 -8.11 11.04
CA ASP A 133 -14.38 -9.40 10.38
C ASP A 133 -13.18 -9.89 9.55
N GLU A 134 -12.48 -8.99 8.86
CA GLU A 134 -11.25 -9.28 8.13
C GLU A 134 -10.12 -9.68 9.08
N ALA A 135 -9.97 -8.96 10.19
CA ALA A 135 -9.03 -9.31 11.24
C ALA A 135 -9.30 -10.70 11.82
N HIS A 136 -10.58 -11.03 12.07
CA HIS A 136 -11.02 -12.36 12.52
C HIS A 136 -10.69 -13.45 11.49
N ALA A 137 -10.94 -13.21 10.20
CA ALA A 137 -10.60 -14.13 9.13
C ALA A 137 -9.08 -14.40 9.06
N ILE A 138 -8.25 -13.36 9.21
CA ILE A 138 -6.79 -13.49 9.29
C ILE A 138 -6.38 -14.34 10.50
N ALA A 139 -6.88 -14.00 11.69
CA ALA A 139 -6.55 -14.68 12.95
C ALA A 139 -6.85 -16.18 12.89
N THR A 140 -8.02 -16.55 12.37
CA THR A 140 -8.49 -17.94 12.36
C THR A 140 -7.86 -18.80 11.26
N THR A 141 -7.41 -18.20 10.15
CA THR A 141 -6.97 -18.97 8.97
C THR A 141 -5.47 -18.91 8.71
N MET A 142 -4.73 -17.96 9.31
CA MET A 142 -3.32 -17.68 9.00
C MET A 142 -2.37 -17.78 10.23
N PRO A 143 -2.37 -18.88 11.02
CA PRO A 143 -1.63 -18.98 12.28
C PRO A 143 -0.09 -18.96 12.16
N LYS A 144 0.45 -19.01 10.93
CA LYS A 144 1.90 -19.01 10.64
C LYS A 144 2.44 -17.64 10.23
N LEU A 145 1.62 -16.60 10.30
CA LEU A 145 2.07 -15.24 10.02
C LEU A 145 3.18 -14.84 11.00
N LYS A 146 4.21 -14.23 10.44
CA LYS A 146 5.37 -13.65 11.14
C LYS A 146 5.38 -12.13 11.04
N HIS A 147 4.86 -11.60 9.94
CA HIS A 147 4.81 -10.17 9.65
C HIS A 147 3.39 -9.82 9.21
N LEU A 148 2.76 -8.89 9.90
CA LEU A 148 1.43 -8.39 9.57
C LEU A 148 1.42 -6.86 9.63
N GLU A 149 0.97 -6.23 8.55
CA GLU A 149 0.70 -4.80 8.51
C GLU A 149 -0.77 -4.56 8.23
N MET A 150 -1.39 -3.78 9.11
CA MET A 150 -2.82 -3.46 9.12
C MET A 150 -3.00 -1.99 9.48
N ALA A 151 -2.16 -1.11 8.92
CA ALA A 151 -2.15 0.31 9.22
C ALA A 151 -3.34 1.03 8.59
N TYR A 152 -3.83 2.04 9.32
CA TYR A 152 -4.96 2.89 8.95
C TYR A 152 -6.24 2.10 8.67
N LEU A 153 -6.52 1.10 9.52
CA LEU A 153 -7.78 0.37 9.52
C LEU A 153 -8.62 0.72 10.75
N CYS A 154 -9.94 0.64 10.62
CA CYS A 154 -10.91 0.71 11.72
C CYS A 154 -10.99 -0.65 12.42
N LEU A 155 -10.06 -0.89 13.36
CA LEU A 155 -10.01 -2.11 14.16
C LEU A 155 -10.30 -1.81 15.63
N ASP A 156 -11.02 -2.72 16.29
CA ASP A 156 -11.14 -2.70 17.73
C ASP A 156 -9.94 -3.40 18.42
N THR A 157 -9.87 -3.27 19.74
CA THR A 157 -8.79 -3.91 20.51
C THR A 157 -8.95 -5.43 20.58
N ALA A 158 -10.17 -5.96 20.54
CA ALA A 158 -10.44 -7.39 20.68
C ALA A 158 -9.96 -8.16 19.44
N SER A 159 -10.21 -7.65 18.25
CA SER A 159 -9.74 -8.18 16.96
C SER A 159 -8.22 -8.30 16.91
N VAL A 160 -7.52 -7.25 17.36
CA VAL A 160 -6.05 -7.26 17.43
C VAL A 160 -5.53 -8.28 18.45
N VAL A 161 -6.17 -8.37 19.62
CA VAL A 161 -5.83 -9.38 20.64
C VAL A 161 -6.03 -10.79 20.08
N GLU A 162 -7.12 -11.03 19.34
CA GLU A 162 -7.40 -12.32 18.70
C GLU A 162 -6.29 -12.71 17.72
N ILE A 163 -5.84 -11.78 16.87
CA ILE A 163 -4.71 -12.00 15.95
C ILE A 163 -3.46 -12.41 16.73
N ILE A 164 -3.09 -11.65 17.76
CA ILE A 164 -1.87 -11.90 18.55
C ILE A 164 -1.93 -13.27 19.23
N LEU A 165 -3.10 -13.69 19.72
CA LEU A 165 -3.27 -15.00 20.37
C LEU A 165 -3.29 -16.16 19.36
N SER A 166 -3.78 -15.92 18.14
CA SER A 166 -3.96 -16.96 17.11
C SER A 166 -2.73 -17.14 16.23
N CYS A 167 -1.83 -16.15 16.18
CA CYS A 167 -0.59 -16.17 15.40
C CYS A 167 0.64 -16.24 16.33
N PRO A 168 1.02 -17.42 16.87
CA PRO A 168 2.12 -17.56 17.83
C PRO A 168 3.51 -17.30 17.23
N GLU A 169 3.64 -17.32 15.91
CA GLU A 169 4.89 -17.01 15.18
C GLU A 169 5.03 -15.53 14.82
N LEU A 170 4.09 -14.67 15.23
CA LEU A 170 4.08 -13.25 14.88
C LEU A 170 5.26 -12.52 15.53
N GLU A 171 6.13 -11.95 14.69
CA GLU A 171 7.32 -11.19 15.07
C GLU A 171 7.10 -9.69 14.88
N TYR A 172 6.25 -9.29 13.94
CA TYR A 172 5.96 -7.89 13.64
C TYR A 172 4.47 -7.64 13.37
N LEU A 173 3.93 -6.60 14.00
CA LEU A 173 2.56 -6.14 13.82
C LEU A 173 2.53 -4.60 13.70
N ASP A 174 2.10 -4.09 12.56
CA ASP A 174 1.92 -2.65 12.33
C ASP A 174 0.44 -2.26 12.40
N LEU A 175 0.12 -1.35 13.33
CA LEU A 175 -1.23 -0.85 13.61
C LEU A 175 -1.26 0.69 13.60
N ARG A 176 -0.27 1.34 12.99
CA ARG A 176 -0.26 2.81 12.85
C ARG A 176 -1.57 3.28 12.24
N GLY A 177 -2.19 4.29 12.82
CA GLY A 177 -3.46 4.80 12.28
C GLY A 177 -4.71 4.03 12.73
N CYS A 178 -4.59 2.95 13.51
CA CYS A 178 -5.73 2.22 14.07
C CYS A 178 -6.16 2.84 15.42
N TRP A 179 -6.79 4.02 15.37
CA TRP A 179 -6.93 4.90 16.55
C TRP A 179 -7.82 4.33 17.67
N ALA A 180 -8.71 3.39 17.36
CA ALA A 180 -9.58 2.73 18.34
C ALA A 180 -8.86 1.63 19.15
N VAL A 181 -7.68 1.17 18.70
CA VAL A 181 -6.92 0.11 19.35
C VAL A 181 -6.21 0.64 20.59
N LYS A 182 -6.37 -0.04 21.74
CA LYS A 182 -5.73 0.31 23.02
C LYS A 182 -5.05 -0.93 23.60
N LEU A 183 -3.77 -1.10 23.28
CA LEU A 183 -2.97 -2.21 23.80
C LEU A 183 -2.14 -1.78 25.01
N ASP A 184 -2.03 -2.68 26.00
CA ASP A 184 -1.03 -2.55 27.06
C ASP A 184 0.30 -3.12 26.56
N ASP A 185 1.14 -2.23 26.04
CA ASP A 185 2.51 -2.54 25.59
C ASP A 185 3.31 -3.38 26.58
N LYS A 186 3.16 -3.15 27.89
CA LYS A 186 3.93 -3.87 28.91
C LYS A 186 3.48 -5.32 29.00
N TYR A 187 2.17 -5.55 28.94
CA TYR A 187 1.60 -6.90 28.93
C TYR A 187 2.06 -7.70 27.72
N PHE A 188 1.97 -7.11 26.52
CA PHE A 188 2.33 -7.81 25.29
C PHE A 188 3.83 -8.04 25.17
N LYS A 189 4.68 -7.09 25.57
CA LYS A 189 6.14 -7.29 25.62
C LYS A 189 6.54 -8.39 26.61
N ALA A 190 5.85 -8.51 27.73
CA ALA A 190 6.13 -9.56 28.72
C ALA A 190 5.71 -10.96 28.24
N LYS A 191 4.53 -11.06 27.60
CA LYS A 191 3.96 -12.35 27.16
C LYS A 191 4.49 -12.82 25.79
N PHE A 192 4.77 -11.87 24.89
CA PHE A 192 5.20 -12.11 23.51
C PHE A 192 6.51 -11.35 23.25
N SER A 193 7.60 -11.83 23.86
CA SER A 193 8.90 -11.14 23.83
C SER A 193 9.52 -10.96 22.44
N LYS A 194 9.07 -11.74 21.45
CA LYS A 194 9.52 -11.63 20.05
C LYS A 194 8.65 -10.69 19.21
N LEU A 195 7.46 -10.32 19.69
CA LEU A 195 6.51 -9.51 18.94
C LEU A 195 6.85 -8.03 19.09
N ARG A 196 7.12 -7.38 17.94
CA ARG A 196 7.25 -5.93 17.84
C ARG A 196 5.95 -5.34 17.31
N ILE A 197 5.28 -4.54 18.14
CA ILE A 197 4.07 -3.81 17.77
C ILE A 197 4.44 -2.35 17.47
N LEU A 198 3.95 -1.81 16.35
CA LEU A 198 4.11 -0.41 15.95
C LEU A 198 2.75 0.28 15.88
N GLY A 199 2.67 1.53 16.34
CA GLY A 199 1.43 2.27 16.47
C GLY A 199 0.72 2.00 17.81
N PRO A 200 -0.53 2.43 17.98
CA PRO A 200 -1.41 3.00 16.96
C PRO A 200 -1.16 4.49 16.66
N GLN A 201 -0.47 5.21 17.56
CA GLN A 201 -0.12 6.60 17.32
C GLN A 201 0.86 6.75 16.16
N VAL A 202 0.60 7.72 15.29
CA VAL A 202 1.54 8.16 14.26
C VAL A 202 2.24 9.39 14.82
N MET A 203 3.55 9.31 15.07
CA MET A 203 4.32 10.53 15.38
C MET A 203 4.52 11.30 14.08
N ASP A 204 3.77 12.38 13.89
CA ASP A 204 4.05 13.32 12.82
C ASP A 204 5.35 14.09 13.16
N HIS A 205 6.31 14.04 12.24
CA HIS A 205 7.57 14.81 12.35
C HIS A 205 7.37 16.34 12.36
N PHE A 206 6.13 16.82 12.21
CA PHE A 206 5.75 18.23 12.25
C PHE A 206 5.27 18.72 13.63
N GLU A 207 5.03 17.84 14.61
CA GLU A 207 4.70 18.24 15.99
C GLU A 207 5.93 18.64 16.83
N ARG A 208 7.07 18.85 16.17
CA ARG A 208 8.30 19.35 16.79
C ARG A 208 8.76 20.66 16.15
N ASN A 209 7.84 21.59 15.97
CA ASN A 209 8.18 23.00 15.86
C ASN A 209 7.44 23.72 16.97
N ASP A 210 8.12 23.85 18.10
CA ASP A 210 7.87 24.92 19.05
C ASP A 210 7.77 26.21 18.23
N TRP A 211 6.57 26.78 18.14
CA TRP A 211 6.35 28.12 17.60
C TRP A 211 6.88 29.17 18.58
N GLU A 212 8.14 29.03 18.98
CA GLU A 212 8.89 30.10 19.61
C GLU A 212 9.11 31.18 18.55
N ASP A 213 8.19 32.12 18.56
CA ASP A 213 8.48 33.55 18.64
C ASP A 213 9.51 34.05 17.61
N CYS A 214 9.03 34.31 16.40
CA CYS A 214 9.67 35.28 15.51
C CYS A 214 8.78 36.53 15.41
N SER A 215 8.53 37.15 16.56
CA SER A 215 8.31 38.59 16.59
C SER A 215 9.67 39.28 16.61
N ASP A 216 10.14 39.76 15.45
CA ASP A 216 10.87 41.03 15.47
C ASP A 216 10.78 41.80 14.16
N TYR A 217 10.54 43.09 14.36
CA TYR A 217 10.31 44.13 13.37
C TYR A 217 11.55 44.41 12.52
N SER A 218 11.38 44.85 11.27
CA SER A 218 11.84 46.18 10.84
C SER A 218 11.46 46.52 9.39
N ASP A 219 10.87 47.70 9.26
CA ASP A 219 10.47 48.49 8.09
C ASP A 219 11.44 48.57 6.89
N SER A 220 10.86 48.69 5.69
CA SER A 220 10.96 49.88 4.80
C SER A 220 10.17 49.59 3.50
N LEU A 221 9.01 50.21 3.20
CA LEU A 221 8.83 51.53 2.53
C LEU A 221 9.93 51.74 1.48
N TYR A 222 9.72 51.79 0.15
CA TYR A 222 8.83 52.58 -0.72
C TYR A 222 8.74 51.78 -2.07
N ASP A 223 7.86 51.99 -3.06
CA ASP A 223 7.22 53.21 -3.53
C ASP A 223 6.10 52.85 -4.52
N TYR A 224 5.08 53.70 -4.55
CA TYR A 224 3.89 53.64 -5.39
C TYR A 224 4.18 54.46 -6.65
N GLU A 225 3.93 53.94 -7.86
CA GLU A 225 3.20 54.68 -8.90
C GLU A 225 3.04 53.91 -10.22
N SER A 226 1.76 53.80 -10.62
CA SER A 226 1.27 54.02 -11.98
C SER A 226 1.48 52.93 -13.05
N LEU A 227 0.46 52.08 -13.24
CA LEU A 227 -0.36 52.24 -14.43
C LEU A 227 -1.81 51.79 -14.18
N ASP A 228 -2.68 52.76 -14.37
CA ASP A 228 -4.14 52.75 -14.42
C ASP A 228 -4.70 51.86 -15.55
N GLY A 229 -5.92 51.35 -15.37
CA GLY A 229 -6.80 51.03 -16.49
C GLY A 229 -7.40 49.62 -16.57
N MET A 230 -8.67 49.56 -16.19
CA MET A 230 -9.74 48.69 -16.72
C MET A 230 -10.01 47.37 -15.99
N TRP A 231 -10.91 47.51 -15.02
CA TRP A 231 -11.89 46.49 -14.66
C TRP A 231 -12.95 46.46 -15.78
N ASP A 232 -13.32 45.29 -16.28
CA ASP A 232 -14.71 44.84 -16.27
C ASP A 232 -14.87 43.39 -16.74
N ASP A 233 -15.81 42.74 -16.06
CA ASP A 233 -16.58 41.53 -16.39
C ASP A 233 -16.00 40.13 -16.12
N GLU A 234 -16.37 39.67 -14.92
CA GLU A 234 -17.12 38.43 -14.64
C GLU A 234 -16.82 37.20 -15.53
N ASP A 235 -16.15 36.20 -14.95
CA ASP A 235 -16.78 34.88 -14.80
C ASP A 235 -16.03 33.97 -13.82
N ARG A 236 -16.76 33.63 -12.74
CA ARG A 236 -16.79 32.35 -12.01
C ARG A 236 -15.50 31.80 -11.38
N LEU A 237 -15.50 31.93 -10.05
CA LEU A 237 -15.01 30.99 -9.03
C LEU A 237 -14.77 29.56 -9.54
N GLY A 238 -13.48 29.18 -9.62
CA GLY A 238 -12.98 27.82 -9.73
C GLY A 238 -11.64 27.73 -9.01
N GLY A 239 -11.69 27.77 -7.68
CA GLY A 239 -10.52 27.81 -6.82
C GLY A 239 -9.74 26.48 -6.77
N LEU A 240 -8.41 26.65 -6.79
CA LEU A 240 -7.39 25.83 -6.12
C LEU A 240 -7.00 24.51 -6.79
N GLU A 241 -6.26 24.62 -7.90
CA GLU A 241 -5.32 23.60 -8.36
C GLU A 241 -4.04 23.69 -7.50
N LEU A 242 -3.91 22.83 -6.48
CA LEU A 242 -2.68 22.66 -5.71
C LEU A 242 -1.62 21.95 -6.58
N ARG A 243 -0.87 22.73 -7.35
CA ARG A 243 0.36 22.25 -8.02
C ARG A 243 1.52 22.34 -7.03
N PHE A 244 2.00 21.20 -6.55
CA PHE A 244 3.31 21.14 -5.90
C PHE A 244 4.39 21.19 -6.98
N TYR A 245 5.17 22.27 -6.96
CA TYR A 245 6.37 22.42 -7.77
C TYR A 245 7.40 21.34 -7.41
N GLU A 246 7.91 20.67 -8.45
CA GLU A 246 9.25 20.12 -8.47
C GLU A 246 10.29 21.25 -8.40
N GLY A 247 11.43 20.92 -7.80
CA GLY A 247 12.72 21.52 -8.15
C GLY A 247 13.46 22.14 -6.97
N PHE A 248 14.67 21.64 -6.68
CA PHE A 248 15.94 22.30 -7.01
C PHE A 248 17.08 21.33 -6.59
N GLY A 249 18.18 21.17 -7.32
CA GLY A 249 18.69 22.05 -8.36
C GLY A 249 19.75 21.42 -9.28
N GLU A 250 20.13 22.28 -10.20
CA GLU A 250 21.04 22.18 -11.35
C GLU A 250 22.48 21.84 -10.95
N ASP A 251 23.24 21.10 -11.76
CA ASP A 251 24.09 21.72 -12.80
C ASP A 251 24.89 20.69 -13.64
N SER A 252 24.89 20.93 -14.94
CA SER A 252 25.87 20.60 -15.99
C SER A 252 26.21 19.14 -16.39
N GLY A 253 25.94 18.84 -17.67
CA GLY A 253 26.97 18.28 -18.55
C GLY A 253 26.71 16.92 -19.23
N TYR A 254 26.38 17.00 -20.53
CA TYR A 254 26.66 16.01 -21.59
C TYR A 254 25.66 14.87 -21.87
N GLY A 255 24.73 15.16 -22.80
CA GLY A 255 24.49 14.44 -24.07
C GLY A 255 24.34 12.91 -24.06
N TRP A 256 23.11 12.43 -24.19
CA TRP A 256 22.82 11.05 -24.60
C TRP A 256 22.83 10.91 -26.14
N PRO A 257 23.37 9.81 -26.70
CA PRO A 257 23.38 9.58 -28.14
C PRO A 257 22.01 9.07 -28.63
N PRO A 258 21.63 9.29 -29.90
CA PRO A 258 20.45 8.65 -30.47
C PRO A 258 20.75 7.17 -30.77
N SER A 259 19.74 6.32 -30.69
CA SER A 259 19.83 4.89 -31.01
C SER A 259 18.49 4.41 -31.57
N PRO A 260 18.47 3.29 -32.29
CA PRO A 260 18.93 3.08 -33.67
C PRO A 260 17.81 3.28 -34.71
#